data_AF-A0A7W9J775-F1
#
_entry.id   AF-A0A7W9J775-F1
#
_cell.length_a   1.000
_cell.length_b   1.000
_cell.length_c   1.000
_cell.angle_alpha   90.00
_cell.angle_beta   90.00
_cell.angle_gamma   90.00
#
_symmetry.space_group_name_H-M   'P 1'
#
loop_
_entity.id
_entity.type
_entity.pdbx_description
1 polymer ?
#
loop_
_entity_poly.entity_id
_entity_poly.type
_entity_poly.pdbx_seq_one_letter_code
_entity_poly.pdbx_strand_id
1 'polypeptide(L)'
;MRAYLHTAPRWVLCLVYGVPFGAVMSVGILSDNGPLEMIVFGLVGGLLYGVLASAAAAKPRREVQDLLGEISRDQYPTVFRAARRGPVPTDPATRTAARKLAGHDLVQARIGTFIALPFAALMIAATVVGRDPESPWFAVLSALTAAVTAYQVYLWRTFKRRIESLALTDDFV
;
A
#
# COMPACT_ATOMS: atom_id res chain seq x y z
N MET A 1 6.16 6.74 -5.60
CA MET A 1 5.88 5.78 -6.68
C MET A 1 5.92 6.50 -8.01
N ARG A 2 6.80 6.07 -8.93
CA ARG A 2 6.92 6.63 -10.29
C ARG A 2 5.62 6.37 -11.07
N ALA A 3 5.22 7.29 -11.96
CA ALA A 3 3.97 7.25 -12.73
C ALA A 3 3.73 5.91 -13.48
N TYR A 4 4.82 5.20 -13.82
CA TYR A 4 4.80 3.91 -14.53
C TYR A 4 4.03 2.78 -13.82
N LEU A 5 3.95 2.79 -12.48
CA LEU A 5 3.21 1.74 -11.75
C LEU A 5 1.69 1.92 -11.85
N HIS A 6 1.21 3.14 -12.11
CA HIS A 6 -0.22 3.41 -12.33
C HIS A 6 -0.68 3.08 -13.75
N THR A 7 0.25 2.73 -14.65
CA THR A 7 -0.02 2.27 -16.02
C THR A 7 0.25 0.79 -16.20
N ALA A 8 0.84 0.12 -15.22
CA ALA A 8 1.20 -1.28 -15.32
C ALA A 8 -0.06 -2.19 -15.36
N PRO A 9 -0.08 -3.21 -16.23
CA PRO A 9 -1.11 -4.25 -16.20
C PRO A 9 -1.21 -4.91 -14.81
N ARG A 10 -2.41 -5.31 -14.40
CA ARG A 10 -2.65 -5.96 -13.08
C ARG A 10 -1.76 -7.18 -12.83
N TRP A 11 -1.46 -7.96 -13.88
CA TRP A 11 -0.57 -9.11 -13.77
C TRP A 11 0.88 -8.71 -13.43
N VAL A 12 1.36 -7.55 -13.90
CA VAL A 12 2.69 -7.02 -13.54
C VAL A 12 2.72 -6.65 -12.07
N LEU A 13 1.68 -5.98 -11.57
CA LEU A 13 1.56 -5.68 -10.13
C LEU A 13 1.49 -6.96 -9.30
N CYS A 14 0.73 -7.96 -9.76
CA CYS A 14 0.66 -9.27 -9.12
C CYS A 14 2.05 -9.93 -9.01
N LEU A 15 2.87 -9.89 -10.07
CA LEU A 15 4.22 -10.42 -10.03
C LEU A 15 5.14 -9.59 -9.14
N VAL A 16 5.08 -8.26 -9.24
CA VAL A 16 5.91 -7.35 -8.44
C VAL A 16 5.65 -7.49 -6.94
N TYR A 17 4.40 -7.71 -6.53
CA TYR A 17 4.05 -7.91 -5.12
C TYR A 17 4.13 -9.39 -4.70
N GLY A 18 3.80 -10.32 -5.59
CA GLY A 18 3.66 -11.74 -5.30
C GLY A 18 4.97 -12.52 -5.34
N VAL A 19 5.90 -12.20 -6.25
CA VAL A 19 7.18 -12.92 -6.35
C VAL A 19 8.05 -12.72 -5.09
N PRO A 20 8.24 -11.49 -4.57
CA PRO A 20 8.99 -11.31 -3.33
C PRO A 20 8.34 -12.05 -2.15
N PHE A 21 7.01 -12.02 -2.06
CA PHE A 21 6.26 -12.74 -1.03
C PHE A 21 6.44 -14.26 -1.14
N GLY A 22 6.28 -14.81 -2.34
CA GLY A 22 6.42 -16.23 -2.60
C GLY A 22 7.83 -16.73 -2.31
N ALA A 23 8.85 -15.97 -2.70
CA ALA A 23 10.25 -16.28 -2.39
C ALA A 23 10.50 -16.30 -0.88
N VAL A 24 9.97 -15.32 -0.14
CA VAL A 24 10.05 -15.26 1.32
C VAL A 24 9.38 -16.47 1.99
N MET A 25 8.17 -16.82 1.54
CA MET A 25 7.42 -17.96 2.08
C MET A 25 8.09 -19.30 1.77
N SER A 26 8.68 -19.45 0.58
CA SER A 26 9.49 -20.62 0.23
C SER A 26 10.69 -20.77 1.16
N VAL A 27 11.44 -19.67 1.42
CA VAL A 27 12.62 -19.73 2.28
C VAL A 27 12.27 -20.07 3.74
N GLY A 28 11.10 -19.68 4.24
CA GLY A 28 10.66 -20.02 5.60
C GLY A 28 10.34 -21.50 5.83
N ILE A 29 10.11 -22.28 4.78
CA ILE A 29 9.71 -23.70 4.83
C ILE A 29 10.91 -24.65 4.66
N LEU A 30 12.11 -24.09 4.47
CA LEU A 30 13.37 -24.81 4.22
C LEU A 30 13.80 -25.83 5.30
N SER A 31 13.19 -25.83 6.50
CA SER A 31 13.70 -26.67 7.60
C SER A 31 13.29 -28.14 7.52
N ASP A 32 12.11 -28.49 6.98
CA ASP A 32 11.56 -29.85 7.15
C ASP A 32 10.85 -30.45 5.93
N ASN A 33 10.69 -29.71 4.82
CA ASN A 33 9.89 -30.14 3.68
C ASN A 33 10.74 -30.30 2.40
N GLY A 34 10.27 -31.13 1.47
CA GLY A 34 10.91 -31.35 0.20
C GLY A 34 10.90 -30.09 -0.69
N PRO A 35 11.84 -29.97 -1.65
CA PRO A 35 11.95 -28.81 -2.53
C PRO A 35 10.69 -28.53 -3.35
N LEU A 36 9.88 -29.56 -3.62
CA LEU A 36 8.61 -29.43 -4.33
C LEU A 36 7.53 -28.73 -3.48
N GLU A 37 7.41 -29.07 -2.20
CA GLU A 37 6.45 -28.45 -1.27
C GLU A 37 6.80 -26.97 -1.05
N MET A 38 8.09 -26.67 -0.96
CA MET A 38 8.63 -25.31 -0.87
C MET A 38 8.21 -24.44 -2.08
N ILE A 39 8.34 -24.99 -3.29
CA ILE A 39 7.97 -24.28 -4.53
C ILE A 39 6.45 -24.11 -4.60
N VAL A 40 5.68 -25.15 -4.32
CA VAL A 40 4.21 -25.09 -4.38
C VAL A 40 3.68 -24.07 -3.39
N PHE A 41 4.18 -24.06 -2.15
CA PHE A 41 3.68 -23.16 -1.12
C PHE A 41 4.03 -21.68 -1.40
N GLY A 42 5.28 -21.40 -1.80
CA GLY A 42 5.69 -20.05 -2.18
C GLY A 42 4.97 -19.57 -3.44
N LEU A 43 4.75 -20.43 -4.42
CA LEU A 43 4.03 -20.07 -5.64
C LEU A 43 2.57 -19.78 -5.35
N VAL A 44 1.87 -20.64 -4.60
CA VAL A 44 0.47 -20.44 -4.21
C VAL A 44 0.31 -19.21 -3.33
N GLY A 45 1.14 -19.07 -2.28
CA GLY A 45 1.11 -17.92 -1.38
C GLY A 45 1.43 -16.61 -2.11
N GLY A 46 2.47 -16.61 -2.96
CA GLY A 46 2.86 -15.48 -3.78
C GLY A 46 1.78 -15.06 -4.78
N LEU A 47 1.11 -16.02 -5.41
CA LEU A 47 0.03 -15.75 -6.35
C LEU A 47 -1.18 -15.13 -5.62
N LEU A 48 -1.61 -15.73 -4.50
CA LEU A 48 -2.73 -15.25 -3.71
C LEU A 48 -2.47 -13.83 -3.18
N TYR A 49 -1.29 -13.61 -2.60
CA TYR A 49 -0.89 -12.30 -2.11
C TYR A 49 -0.77 -11.29 -3.25
N GLY A 50 -0.15 -11.67 -4.37
CA GLY A 50 -0.02 -10.81 -5.54
C GLY A 50 -1.36 -10.37 -6.11
N VAL A 51 -2.34 -11.28 -6.18
CA VAL A 51 -3.71 -10.97 -6.62
C VAL A 51 -4.36 -9.98 -5.64
N LEU A 52 -4.30 -10.26 -4.34
CA LEU A 52 -4.91 -9.40 -3.31
C LEU A 52 -4.27 -8.01 -3.28
N ALA A 53 -2.94 -7.94 -3.31
CA ALA A 53 -2.18 -6.70 -3.33
C ALA A 53 -2.42 -5.90 -4.61
N SER A 54 -2.48 -6.56 -5.77
CA SER A 54 -2.76 -5.88 -7.05
C SER A 54 -4.19 -5.36 -7.13
N ALA A 55 -5.18 -6.09 -6.57
CA ALA A 55 -6.55 -5.63 -6.45
C ALA A 55 -6.64 -4.40 -5.54
N ALA A 56 -5.94 -4.42 -4.40
CA ALA A 56 -5.88 -3.29 -3.46
C ALA A 56 -5.11 -2.09 -4.01
N ALA A 57 -4.09 -2.30 -4.86
CA ALA A 57 -3.26 -1.23 -5.43
C ALA A 57 -3.88 -0.60 -6.70
N ALA A 58 -4.75 -1.32 -7.39
CA ALA A 58 -5.41 -0.82 -8.59
C ALA A 58 -6.45 0.24 -8.22
N LYS A 59 -6.04 1.52 -8.21
CA LYS A 59 -6.98 2.64 -8.26
C LYS A 59 -7.74 2.54 -9.58
N PRO A 60 -9.07 2.37 -9.59
CA PRO A 60 -9.83 2.44 -10.81
C PRO A 60 -9.59 3.84 -11.40
N ARG A 61 -8.98 3.90 -12.59
CA ARG A 61 -8.74 5.19 -13.26
C ARG A 61 -10.02 6.00 -13.40
N ARG A 62 -11.15 5.31 -13.54
CA ARG A 62 -12.50 5.91 -13.55
C ARG A 62 -12.83 6.58 -12.22
N GLU A 63 -12.70 5.89 -11.09
CA GLU A 63 -12.95 6.50 -9.77
C GLU A 63 -12.09 7.74 -9.52
N VAL A 64 -10.81 7.71 -9.89
CA VAL A 64 -9.95 8.89 -9.75
C VAL A 64 -10.37 10.03 -10.68
N GLN A 65 -10.80 9.71 -11.92
CA GLN A 65 -11.35 10.72 -12.84
C GLN A 65 -12.66 11.31 -12.31
N ASP A 66 -13.56 10.48 -11.79
CA ASP A 66 -14.83 10.89 -11.21
C ASP A 66 -14.62 11.82 -9.99
N LEU A 67 -13.57 11.55 -9.19
CA LEU A 67 -13.19 12.40 -8.05
C LEU A 67 -12.60 13.74 -8.48
N LEU A 68 -11.90 13.78 -9.61
CA LEU A 68 -11.30 15.00 -10.17
C LEU A 68 -12.33 15.86 -10.93
N GLY A 69 -13.43 15.27 -11.40
CA GLY A 69 -14.53 16.00 -12.04
C GLY A 69 -14.08 16.81 -13.26
N GLU A 70 -14.48 18.09 -13.30
CA GLU A 70 -14.23 19.02 -14.41
C GLU A 70 -12.83 19.66 -14.41
N ILE A 71 -11.95 19.27 -13.48
CA ILE A 71 -10.59 19.82 -13.42
C ILE A 71 -9.83 19.49 -14.72
N SER A 72 -9.18 20.52 -15.30
CA SER A 72 -8.34 20.34 -16.48
C SER A 72 -7.19 19.36 -16.18
N ARG A 73 -6.84 18.54 -17.17
CA ARG A 73 -5.72 17.58 -17.05
C ARG A 73 -4.40 18.26 -16.69
N ASP A 74 -4.20 19.50 -17.09
CA ASP A 74 -3.00 20.28 -16.80
C ASP A 74 -2.86 20.62 -15.31
N GLN A 75 -3.98 20.64 -14.57
CA GLN A 75 -4.03 20.91 -13.14
C GLN A 75 -3.88 19.64 -12.29
N TYR A 76 -3.92 18.44 -12.89
CA TYR A 76 -3.81 17.18 -12.17
C TYR A 76 -2.54 17.11 -11.31
N PRO A 77 -1.32 17.46 -11.80
CA PRO A 77 -0.12 17.41 -10.97
C PRO A 77 -0.24 18.29 -9.72
N THR A 78 -0.88 19.45 -9.84
CA THR A 78 -1.13 20.37 -8.73
C THR A 78 -2.08 19.75 -7.72
N VAL A 79 -3.20 19.16 -8.17
CA VAL A 79 -4.15 18.45 -7.32
C VAL A 79 -3.50 17.27 -6.59
N PHE A 80 -2.76 16.41 -7.31
CA PHE A 80 -2.05 15.27 -6.72
C PHE A 80 -0.99 15.70 -5.70
N ARG A 81 -0.26 16.78 -6.01
CA ARG A 81 0.74 17.35 -5.09
C ARG A 81 0.04 17.88 -3.84
N ALA A 82 -1.00 18.69 -4.01
CA ALA A 82 -1.80 19.27 -2.94
C ALA A 82 -2.49 18.21 -2.05
N ALA A 83 -2.96 17.10 -2.62
CA ALA A 83 -3.59 16.02 -1.86
C ALA A 83 -2.61 15.26 -0.94
N ARG A 84 -1.30 15.28 -1.25
CA ARG A 84 -0.29 14.50 -0.52
C ARG A 84 0.54 15.34 0.45
N ARG A 85 1.37 16.25 -0.09
CA ARG A 85 2.37 17.03 0.68
C ARG A 85 2.64 18.43 0.10
N GLY A 86 1.85 18.89 -0.86
CA GLY A 86 2.02 20.19 -1.51
C GLY A 86 1.52 21.36 -0.67
N PRO A 87 1.78 22.60 -1.11
CA PRO A 87 1.09 23.78 -0.56
C PRO A 87 -0.43 23.66 -0.73
N VAL A 88 -1.19 24.38 0.08
CA VAL A 88 -2.66 24.45 -0.05
C VAL A 88 -2.98 25.35 -1.25
N PRO A 89 -3.75 24.86 -2.26
CA PRO A 89 -4.12 25.67 -3.41
C PRO A 89 -5.03 26.83 -3.03
N THR A 90 -4.79 28.00 -3.64
CA THR A 90 -5.64 29.19 -3.48
C THR A 90 -6.99 28.98 -4.17
N ASP A 91 -7.00 28.37 -5.35
CA ASP A 91 -8.22 28.06 -6.11
C ASP A 91 -9.13 27.07 -5.37
N PRO A 92 -10.39 27.46 -5.06
CA PRO A 92 -11.36 26.60 -4.37
C PRO A 92 -11.61 25.27 -5.08
N ALA A 93 -11.71 25.26 -6.42
CA ALA A 93 -12.00 24.05 -7.19
C ALA A 93 -10.86 23.01 -7.04
N THR A 94 -9.62 23.46 -7.24
CA THR A 94 -8.41 22.64 -7.04
C THR A 94 -8.31 22.12 -5.60
N ARG A 95 -8.67 22.93 -4.60
CA ARG A 95 -8.68 22.55 -3.19
C ARG A 95 -9.71 21.48 -2.88
N THR A 96 -10.95 21.62 -3.35
CA THR A 96 -12.01 20.62 -3.18
C THR A 96 -11.63 19.28 -3.82
N ALA A 97 -11.08 19.30 -5.04
CA ALA A 97 -10.61 18.09 -5.71
C ALA A 97 -9.45 17.43 -4.94
N ALA A 98 -8.50 18.21 -4.43
CA ALA A 98 -7.41 17.70 -3.61
C ALA A 98 -7.91 17.06 -2.31
N ARG A 99 -8.94 17.63 -1.67
CA ARG A 99 -9.58 17.07 -0.46
C ARG A 99 -10.29 15.76 -0.76
N LYS A 100 -11.07 15.67 -1.84
CA LYS A 100 -11.73 14.42 -2.28
C LYS A 100 -10.70 13.33 -2.55
N LEU A 101 -9.63 13.65 -3.27
CA LEU A 101 -8.54 12.73 -3.57
C LEU A 101 -7.80 12.27 -2.31
N ALA A 102 -7.52 13.17 -1.36
CA ALA A 102 -6.90 12.83 -0.08
C ALA A 102 -7.82 11.91 0.77
N GLY A 103 -9.13 12.14 0.75
CA GLY A 103 -10.13 11.29 1.41
C GLY A 103 -10.16 9.88 0.83
N HIS A 104 -10.13 9.75 -0.50
CA HIS A 104 -10.01 8.47 -1.17
C HIS A 104 -8.71 7.74 -0.78
N ASP A 105 -7.57 8.43 -0.80
CA ASP A 105 -6.27 7.86 -0.44
C ASP A 105 -6.22 7.44 1.04
N LEU A 106 -6.94 8.15 1.93
CA LEU A 106 -7.09 7.76 3.34
C LEU A 106 -7.84 6.43 3.49
N VAL A 107 -8.95 6.24 2.76
CA VAL A 107 -9.73 4.99 2.80
C VAL A 107 -8.87 3.83 2.32
N GLN A 108 -8.14 4.01 1.22
CA GLN A 108 -7.24 3.00 0.68
C GLN A 108 -6.09 2.67 1.64
N ALA A 109 -5.48 3.67 2.27
CA ALA A 109 -4.45 3.48 3.30
C ALA A 109 -4.98 2.74 4.53
N ARG A 110 -6.24 2.99 4.93
CA ARG A 110 -6.90 2.28 6.03
C ARG A 110 -7.11 0.81 5.70
N ILE A 111 -7.60 0.49 4.51
CA ILE A 111 -7.75 -0.91 4.04
C ILE A 111 -6.38 -1.60 4.01
N GLY A 112 -5.36 -0.94 3.44
CA GLY A 112 -4.00 -1.45 3.41
C GLY A 112 -3.44 -1.72 4.81
N THR A 113 -3.70 -0.83 5.76
CA THR A 113 -3.30 -1.02 7.17
C THR A 113 -4.05 -2.18 7.82
N PHE A 114 -5.36 -2.31 7.58
CA PHE A 114 -6.19 -3.37 8.12
C PHE A 114 -5.80 -4.76 7.58
N ILE A 115 -5.30 -4.85 6.35
CA ILE A 115 -4.75 -6.08 5.77
C ILE A 115 -3.32 -6.34 6.25
N ALA A 116 -2.49 -5.30 6.32
CA ALA A 116 -1.08 -5.42 6.71
C ALA A 116 -0.89 -5.82 8.17
N LEU A 117 -1.73 -5.35 9.10
CA LEU A 117 -1.64 -5.63 10.53
C LEU A 117 -1.75 -7.12 10.90
N PRO A 118 -2.81 -7.86 10.49
CA PRO A 118 -2.91 -9.29 10.79
C PRO A 118 -1.80 -10.08 10.09
N PHE A 119 -1.37 -9.67 8.90
CA PHE A 119 -0.22 -10.28 8.24
C PHE A 119 1.08 -10.05 9.03
N ALA A 120 1.31 -8.84 9.53
CA ALA A 120 2.44 -8.53 10.40
C ALA A 120 2.41 -9.33 11.70
N ALA A 121 1.24 -9.43 12.34
CA ALA A 121 1.05 -10.22 13.54
C ALA A 121 1.33 -11.71 13.28
N LEU A 122 0.86 -12.25 12.14
CA LEU A 122 1.11 -13.63 11.74
C LEU A 122 2.61 -13.88 11.52
N MET A 123 3.31 -12.97 10.84
CA MET A 123 4.74 -13.08 10.61
C MET A 123 5.52 -13.05 11.93
N ILE A 124 5.20 -12.11 12.83
CA ILE A 124 5.83 -12.05 14.16
C ILE A 124 5.53 -13.34 14.95
N ALA A 125 4.29 -13.83 14.96
CA ALA A 125 3.94 -15.08 15.62
C ALA A 125 4.70 -16.27 15.03
N ALA A 126 4.86 -16.34 13.70
CA ALA A 126 5.67 -17.36 13.03
C ALA A 126 7.14 -17.28 13.46
N THR A 127 7.70 -16.09 13.70
CA THR A 127 9.07 -15.96 14.22
C THR A 127 9.23 -16.39 15.67
N VAL A 128 8.19 -16.25 16.49
CA VAL A 128 8.21 -16.65 17.91
C VAL A 128 7.98 -18.15 18.07
N VAL A 129 7.12 -18.73 17.21
CA VAL A 129 6.78 -20.17 17.23
C VAL A 129 7.76 -21.01 16.42
N GLY A 130 8.32 -20.45 15.35
CA GLY A 130 9.37 -21.04 14.53
C GLY A 130 10.61 -21.25 15.37
N ARG A 131 10.84 -22.52 15.74
CA ARG A 131 11.67 -22.94 16.86
C ARG A 131 13.18 -22.93 16.57
N ASP A 132 13.60 -22.24 15.51
CA ASP A 132 15.00 -22.22 15.07
C ASP A 132 15.63 -20.84 15.36
N PRO A 133 16.14 -20.62 16.59
CA PRO A 133 16.73 -19.34 16.99
C PRO A 133 17.98 -18.98 16.19
N GLU A 134 18.55 -19.91 15.44
CA GLU A 134 19.74 -19.67 14.63
C GLU A 134 19.43 -19.11 13.24
N SER A 135 18.17 -19.10 12.80
CA SER A 135 17.82 -18.59 11.47
C SER A 135 17.64 -17.07 11.47
N PRO A 136 18.61 -16.29 10.94
CA PRO A 136 18.53 -14.82 10.95
C PRO A 136 17.42 -14.28 10.04
N TRP A 137 16.89 -15.11 9.12
CA TRP A 137 15.90 -14.69 8.14
C TRP A 137 14.57 -14.28 8.76
N PHE A 138 14.15 -14.94 9.83
CA PHE A 138 12.93 -14.57 10.55
C PHE A 138 13.02 -13.16 11.13
N ALA A 139 14.16 -12.79 11.73
CA ALA A 139 14.38 -11.44 12.24
C ALA A 139 14.32 -10.39 11.12
N VAL A 140 14.92 -10.67 9.96
CA VAL A 140 14.88 -9.78 8.79
C VAL A 140 13.45 -9.59 8.26
N LEU A 141 12.69 -10.69 8.13
CA LEU A 141 11.30 -10.64 7.66
C LEU A 141 10.38 -9.90 8.63
N SER A 142 10.55 -10.12 9.93
CA SER A 142 9.84 -9.38 10.97
C SER A 142 10.17 -7.88 10.91
N ALA A 143 11.44 -7.52 10.78
CA ALA A 143 11.87 -6.12 10.67
C ALA A 143 11.29 -5.45 9.41
N LEU A 144 11.32 -6.13 8.26
CA LEU A 144 10.75 -5.63 7.01
C LEU A 144 9.23 -5.43 7.14
N THR A 145 8.55 -6.39 7.74
CA THR A 145 7.09 -6.35 7.91
C THR A 145 6.68 -5.26 8.90
N ALA A 146 7.44 -5.08 9.98
CA ALA A 146 7.26 -3.98 10.92
C ALA A 146 7.47 -2.62 10.24
N ALA A 147 8.50 -2.48 9.41
CA ALA A 147 8.78 -1.25 8.66
C ALA A 147 7.64 -0.91 7.67
N VAL A 148 7.14 -1.89 6.91
CA VAL A 148 6.00 -1.71 6.00
C VAL A 148 4.75 -1.30 6.77
N THR A 149 4.47 -1.96 7.89
CA THR A 149 3.31 -1.63 8.74
C THR A 149 3.42 -0.22 9.31
N ALA A 150 4.59 0.14 9.85
CA ALA A 150 4.86 1.48 10.35
C ALA A 150 4.70 2.54 9.26
N TYR A 151 5.14 2.25 8.03
CA TYR A 151 4.95 3.12 6.88
C TYR A 151 3.47 3.30 6.52
N GLN A 152 2.67 2.23 6.55
CA GLN A 152 1.22 2.30 6.29
C GLN A 152 0.50 3.14 7.35
N VAL A 153 0.81 2.93 8.64
CA VAL A 153 0.28 3.73 9.75
C VAL A 153 0.69 5.20 9.61
N TYR A 154 1.94 5.45 9.21
CA TYR A 154 2.44 6.79 8.94
C TYR A 154 1.66 7.47 7.80
N LEU A 155 1.41 6.77 6.69
CA LEU A 155 0.62 7.28 5.58
C LEU A 155 -0.81 7.62 6.00
N TRP A 156 -1.47 6.70 6.71
CA TRP A 156 -2.82 6.92 7.23
C TRP A 156 -2.90 8.20 8.10
N ARG A 157 -1.97 8.35 9.05
CA ARG A 157 -1.88 9.55 9.90
C ARG A 157 -1.61 10.82 9.10
N THR A 158 -0.76 10.74 8.09
CA THR A 158 -0.40 11.88 7.24
C THR A 158 -1.60 12.35 6.43
N PHE A 159 -2.34 11.43 5.80
CA PHE A 159 -3.54 11.78 5.03
C PHE A 159 -4.65 12.36 5.90
N LYS A 160 -4.84 11.85 7.13
CA LYS A 160 -5.81 12.40 8.07
C LYS A 160 -5.52 13.87 8.38
N ARG A 161 -4.28 14.17 8.79
CA ARG A 161 -3.82 15.55 9.05
C ARG A 161 -3.97 16.44 7.82
N ARG A 162 -3.73 15.89 6.63
CA ARG A 162 -3.82 16.66 5.39
C ARG A 162 -5.25 17.08 5.07
N ILE A 163 -6.21 16.19 5.25
CA ILE A 163 -7.64 16.50 5.06
C ILE A 163 -8.08 17.60 6.03
N GLU A 164 -7.66 17.52 7.30
CA GLU A 164 -7.93 18.55 8.31
C GLU A 164 -7.37 19.92 7.87
N SER A 165 -6.12 19.97 7.37
CA SER A 165 -5.53 21.22 6.88
C SER A 165 -6.23 21.81 5.66
N LEU A 166 -6.77 20.96 4.78
CA LEU A 166 -7.52 21.39 3.60
C LEU A 166 -8.94 21.85 3.95
N ALA A 167 -9.51 21.37 5.06
CA ALA A 167 -10.83 21.76 5.54
C ALA A 167 -10.79 23.09 6.31
N LEU A 168 -9.79 23.29 7.17
CA LEU A 168 -9.68 24.51 7.98
C LEU A 168 -9.55 25.81 7.17
N THR A 169 -9.14 25.73 5.90
CA THR A 169 -9.02 26.92 5.02
C THR A 169 -10.36 27.35 4.41
N ASP A 170 -11.39 26.50 4.49
CA ASP A 170 -12.73 26.84 3.98
C ASP A 170 -13.56 27.67 4.99
N ASP A 171 -13.19 27.66 6.27
CA ASP A 171 -13.90 28.41 7.33
C ASP A 171 -13.46 29.89 7.43
N PHE A 172 -12.40 30.30 6.71
CA PHE A 172 -11.83 31.67 6.77
C PHE A 172 -12.11 32.52 5.51
N VAL A 173 -12.96 32.05 4.59
CA VAL A 173 -13.40 32.77 3.39
C VAL A 173 -14.91 32.93 3.42
#